data_AF-A0A957ZQN8-F1
#
_entry.id   AF-A0A957ZQN8-F1
#
_cell.length_a   1.000
_cell.length_b   1.000
_cell.length_c   1.000
_cell.angle_alpha   90.00
_cell.angle_beta   90.00
_cell.angle_gamma   90.00
#
_symmetry.space_group_name_H-M   'P 1'
#
loop_
_entity.id
_entity.type
_entity.pdbx_description
1 polymer ?
#
loop_
_entity_poly.entity_id
_entity_poly.type
_entity_poly.pdbx_seq_one_letter_code
_entity_poly.pdbx_strand_id
1 'polypeptide(L)'
;IGLSLWLMQLFASLGWPSHAGLALANSIAVMLEMAALLVLLRPKMAGLANPGLGPALLKMGLATLGMALVLGGVLVVAPAGNAWLTGLTGIGLGGGVYLGLALALGLDEIKVLRRLLRR
;
A
#
# COMPACT_ATOMS: atom_id res chain seq x y z
N ILE A 1 -2.43 -9.94 21.32
CA ILE A 1 -1.45 -9.58 22.39
C ILE A 1 -0.06 -10.17 22.09
N GLY A 2 0.07 -11.46 21.75
CA GLY A 2 1.38 -12.05 21.42
C GLY A 2 2.09 -11.40 20.23
N LEU A 3 1.38 -11.18 19.11
CA LEU A 3 1.96 -10.62 17.88
C LEU A 3 2.45 -9.16 18.07
N SER A 4 1.72 -8.34 18.81
CA SER A 4 2.11 -6.96 19.13
C SER A 4 3.33 -6.88 20.05
N LEU A 5 3.45 -7.79 21.02
CA LEU A 5 4.61 -7.85 21.93
C LEU A 5 5.87 -8.32 21.20
N TRP A 6 5.72 -9.34 20.33
CA TRP A 6 6.82 -9.85 19.53
C TRP A 6 7.36 -8.80 18.54
N LEU A 7 6.47 -8.07 17.87
CA LEU A 7 6.86 -6.99 16.96
C LEU A 7 7.50 -5.80 17.67
N MET A 8 6.99 -5.41 18.84
CA MET A 8 7.62 -4.35 19.64
C MET A 8 9.07 -4.71 20.02
N GLN A 9 9.32 -5.96 20.44
CA GLN A 9 10.67 -6.42 20.76
C GLN A 9 11.57 -6.43 19.52
N LEU A 10 11.06 -6.89 18.37
CA LEU A 10 11.81 -6.89 17.12
C LEU A 10 12.21 -5.46 16.70
N PHE A 11 11.27 -4.51 16.74
CA PHE A 11 11.53 -3.11 16.36
C PHE A 11 12.46 -2.42 17.37
N ALA A 12 12.32 -2.70 18.67
CA ALA A 12 13.25 -2.22 19.69
C ALA A 12 14.67 -2.73 19.44
N SER A 13 14.82 -4.00 19.04
CA SER A 13 16.14 -4.58 18.72
C SER A 13 16.78 -3.98 17.46
N LEU A 14 15.98 -3.43 16.53
CA LEU A 14 16.41 -2.73 15.32
C LEU A 14 16.64 -1.22 15.54
N GLY A 15 16.49 -0.72 16.78
CA GLY A 15 16.62 0.71 17.12
C GLY A 15 15.48 1.58 16.59
N TRP A 16 14.38 0.99 16.15
CA TRP A 16 13.21 1.71 15.64
C TRP A 16 12.25 2.08 16.77
N PRO A 17 11.40 3.12 16.58
CA PRO A 17 10.47 3.54 17.62
C PRO A 17 9.53 2.39 18.02
N SER A 18 9.42 2.09 19.31
CA SER A 18 8.65 0.96 19.84
C SER A 18 7.17 0.97 19.42
N HIS A 19 6.57 2.16 19.24
CA HIS A 19 5.19 2.30 18.75
C HIS A 19 4.99 1.82 17.31
N ALA A 20 6.05 1.73 16.50
CA ALA A 20 5.95 1.22 15.13
C ALA A 20 5.61 -0.29 15.11
N GLY A 21 6.09 -1.06 16.09
CA GLY A 21 5.70 -2.46 16.27
C GLY A 21 4.20 -2.62 16.59
N LEU A 22 3.64 -1.72 17.40
CA LEU A 22 2.20 -1.68 17.69
C LEU A 22 1.38 -1.32 16.45
N ALA A 23 1.79 -0.30 15.70
CA ALA A 23 1.09 0.16 14.50
C ALA A 23 1.05 -0.92 13.40
N LEU A 24 2.16 -1.63 13.20
CA LEU A 24 2.23 -2.73 12.22
C LEU A 24 1.37 -3.92 12.68
N ALA A 25 1.40 -4.27 13.97
CA ALA A 25 0.56 -5.34 14.50
C ALA A 25 -0.94 -5.05 14.32
N ASN A 26 -1.36 -3.79 14.52
CA ASN A 26 -2.74 -3.37 14.29
C ASN A 26 -3.12 -3.51 12.81
N SER A 27 -2.27 -3.06 11.90
CA SER A 27 -2.52 -3.17 10.45
C SER A 27 -2.60 -4.63 9.99
N ILE A 28 -1.76 -5.51 10.54
CA ILE A 28 -1.80 -6.97 10.28
C ILE A 28 -3.11 -7.57 10.79
N ALA A 29 -3.55 -7.19 11.99
CA ALA A 29 -4.82 -7.67 12.55
C ALA A 29 -6.00 -7.31 11.65
N VAL A 30 -6.09 -6.04 11.20
CA VAL A 30 -7.14 -5.59 10.27
C VAL A 30 -7.05 -6.31 8.94
N MET A 31 -5.85 -6.53 8.41
CA MET A 31 -5.64 -7.28 7.17
C MET A 31 -6.14 -8.74 7.30
N LEU A 32 -5.82 -9.40 8.41
CA LEU A 32 -6.27 -10.77 8.69
C LEU A 32 -7.78 -10.85 8.91
N GLU A 33 -8.36 -9.87 9.62
CA GLU A 33 -9.79 -9.76 9.81
C GLU A 33 -10.52 -9.61 8.47
N MET A 34 -10.05 -8.70 7.61
CA MET A 34 -10.57 -8.53 6.26
C MET A 34 -10.42 -9.80 5.41
N ALA A 35 -9.28 -10.49 5.48
CA ALA A 35 -9.06 -11.75 4.78
C ALA A 35 -10.02 -12.85 5.26
N ALA A 36 -10.20 -12.97 6.58
CA ALA A 36 -11.14 -13.92 7.18
C ALA A 36 -12.57 -13.62 6.75
N LEU A 37 -13.01 -12.37 6.85
CA LEU A 37 -14.33 -11.94 6.38
C LEU A 37 -14.51 -12.26 4.90
N LEU A 38 -13.52 -11.95 4.06
CA LEU A 38 -13.58 -12.23 2.62
C LEU A 38 -13.72 -13.73 2.34
N VAL A 39 -13.03 -14.60 3.10
CA VAL A 39 -13.19 -16.06 3.02
C VAL A 39 -14.57 -16.52 3.48
N LEU A 40 -15.09 -16.00 4.59
CA LEU A 40 -16.42 -16.34 5.11
C LEU A 40 -17.55 -15.86 4.20
N LEU A 41 -17.40 -14.68 3.59
CA LEU A 41 -18.38 -14.06 2.69
C LEU A 41 -18.29 -14.62 1.27
N ARG A 42 -17.15 -15.22 0.87
CA ARG A 42 -16.94 -15.81 -0.46
C ARG A 42 -18.10 -16.70 -0.95
N PRO A 43 -18.61 -17.68 -0.18
CA PRO A 43 -19.74 -18.51 -0.63
C PRO A 43 -21.06 -17.74 -0.72
N LYS A 44 -21.24 -16.65 0.03
CA LYS A 44 -22.45 -15.82 0.02
C LYS A 44 -22.48 -14.79 -1.11
N MET A 45 -21.36 -14.56 -1.78
CA MET A 45 -21.22 -13.49 -2.79
C MET A 45 -21.79 -13.83 -4.18
N ALA A 46 -22.49 -14.96 -4.38
CA ALA A 46 -23.28 -15.27 -5.59
C ALA A 46 -22.59 -15.00 -6.95
N GLY A 47 -21.25 -15.12 -7.03
CA GLY A 47 -20.47 -14.86 -8.24
C GLY A 47 -19.87 -13.45 -8.38
N LEU A 48 -20.07 -12.55 -7.41
CA LEU A 48 -19.43 -11.22 -7.36
C LEU A 48 -17.93 -11.26 -7.04
N ALA A 49 -17.40 -12.42 -6.63
CA ALA A 49 -15.98 -12.61 -6.42
C ALA A 49 -15.26 -12.53 -7.78
N ASN A 50 -14.88 -11.32 -8.18
CA ASN A 50 -14.19 -11.05 -9.42
C ASN A 50 -12.91 -11.90 -9.48
N PRO A 51 -12.74 -12.79 -10.47
CA PRO A 51 -11.54 -13.61 -10.61
C PRO A 51 -10.24 -12.77 -10.76
N GLY A 52 -10.36 -11.46 -11.04
CA GLY A 52 -9.25 -10.52 -11.13
C GLY A 52 -8.66 -10.00 -9.81
N LEU A 53 -9.22 -10.31 -8.64
CA LEU A 53 -8.79 -9.70 -7.37
C LEU A 53 -7.31 -9.99 -7.03
N GLY A 54 -6.86 -11.24 -7.18
CA GLY A 54 -5.47 -11.64 -6.90
C GLY A 54 -4.46 -10.92 -7.82
N PRO A 55 -4.61 -10.99 -9.15
CA PRO A 55 -3.77 -10.24 -10.08
C PRO A 55 -3.80 -8.72 -9.84
N ALA A 56 -4.95 -8.14 -9.48
CA ALA A 56 -5.05 -6.72 -9.16
C ALA A 56 -4.23 -6.36 -7.91
N LEU A 57 -4.37 -7.13 -6.83
CA LEU A 57 -3.58 -6.95 -5.60
C LEU A 57 -2.08 -7.04 -5.87
N LEU A 58 -1.64 -7.99 -6.71
CA LEU A 58 -0.23 -8.14 -7.06
C LEU A 58 0.29 -6.92 -7.84
N LYS A 59 -0.46 -6.46 -8.85
CA LYS A 59 -0.09 -5.28 -9.64
C LYS A 59 -0.06 -4.01 -8.78
N MET A 60 -1.04 -3.84 -7.89
CA MET A 60 -1.06 -2.73 -6.93
C MET A 60 0.13 -2.80 -5.98
N GLY A 61 0.45 -3.98 -5.45
CA GLY A 61 1.61 -4.20 -4.60
C GLY A 61 2.92 -3.83 -5.30
N LEU A 62 3.11 -4.26 -6.56
CA LEU A 62 4.28 -3.91 -7.36
C LEU A 62 4.38 -2.41 -7.64
N ALA A 63 3.26 -1.75 -7.98
CA ALA A 63 3.24 -0.30 -8.18
C ALA A 63 3.60 0.46 -6.90
N THR A 64 3.08 0.02 -5.74
CA THR A 64 3.41 0.60 -4.43
C THR A 64 4.88 0.39 -4.07
N LEU A 65 5.43 -0.80 -4.31
CA LEU A 65 6.85 -1.07 -4.09
C LEU A 65 7.75 -0.21 -4.99
N GLY A 66 7.43 -0.09 -6.27
CA GLY A 66 8.17 0.78 -7.19
C GLY A 66 8.11 2.25 -6.79
N MET A 67 6.95 2.73 -6.37
CA MET A 67 6.80 4.08 -5.79
C MET A 67 7.67 4.26 -4.55
N ALA A 68 7.66 3.31 -3.62
CA ALA A 68 8.45 3.37 -2.39
C ALA A 68 9.96 3.42 -2.68
N LEU A 69 10.44 2.66 -3.66
CA LEU A 69 11.85 2.69 -4.09
C LEU A 69 12.23 4.04 -4.70
N VAL A 70 11.38 4.60 -5.58
CA VAL A 70 11.64 5.90 -6.20
C VAL A 70 11.67 7.01 -5.14
N LEU A 71 10.68 7.06 -4.25
CA LEU A 71 10.64 8.04 -3.17
C LEU A 71 11.81 7.86 -2.20
N GLY A 72 12.17 6.62 -1.86
CA GLY A 72 13.34 6.33 -1.04
C GLY A 72 14.64 6.85 -1.65
N GLY A 73 14.83 6.67 -2.96
CA GLY A 73 15.96 7.24 -3.69
C GLY A 73 15.96 8.77 -3.71
N VAL A 74 14.78 9.39 -3.91
CA VAL A 74 14.63 10.84 -3.86
C VAL A 74 15.00 11.38 -2.48
N LEU A 75 14.59 10.73 -1.40
CA LEU A 75 14.89 11.16 -0.03
C LEU A 75 16.39 11.12 0.31
N VAL A 76 17.17 10.24 -0.33
CA VAL A 76 18.63 10.15 -0.11
C VAL A 76 19.37 11.36 -0.72
N VAL A 77 18.86 11.87 -1.84
CA VAL A 77 19.50 12.96 -2.61
C VAL A 77 18.86 14.32 -2.29
N ALA A 78 17.62 14.32 -1.78
CA ALA A 78 16.88 15.54 -1.48
C ALA A 78 17.55 16.33 -0.34
N PRO A 79 17.78 17.65 -0.52
CA PRO A 79 18.24 18.51 0.56
C PRO A 79 17.21 18.55 1.69
N ALA A 80 17.68 18.67 2.93
CA ALA A 80 16.83 18.89 4.10
C ALA A 80 16.15 20.28 3.99
N GLY A 81 14.97 20.31 3.36
CA GLY A 81 14.13 21.49 3.17
C GLY A 81 12.96 21.57 4.16
N ASN A 82 12.08 22.54 3.94
CA ASN A 82 10.83 22.67 4.71
C ASN A 82 9.97 21.41 4.54
N ALA A 83 9.66 20.74 5.65
CA ALA A 83 8.89 19.49 5.70
C ALA A 83 7.54 19.56 4.96
N TRP A 84 6.87 20.71 4.97
CA TRP A 84 5.61 20.89 4.25
C TRP A 84 5.80 20.84 2.73
N LEU A 85 6.84 21.50 2.23
CA LEU A 85 7.15 21.54 0.80
C LEU A 85 7.61 20.15 0.33
N THR A 86 8.49 19.49 1.10
CA THR A 86 8.96 18.12 0.83
C THR A 86 7.82 17.10 0.88
N GLY A 87 6.87 17.28 1.81
CA GLY A 87 5.69 16.43 1.90
C GLY A 87 4.77 16.59 0.68
N LEU A 88 4.46 17.82 0.29
CA LEU A 88 3.61 18.12 -0.88
C LEU A 88 4.22 17.60 -2.19
N THR A 89 5.52 17.84 -2.40
CA THR A 89 6.22 17.35 -3.59
C THR A 89 6.34 15.82 -3.57
N GLY A 90 6.59 15.22 -2.41
CA GLY A 90 6.60 13.77 -2.22
C GLY A 90 5.26 13.11 -2.51
N ILE A 91 4.14 13.71 -2.08
CA ILE A 91 2.79 13.23 -2.39
C ILE A 91 2.52 13.29 -3.89
N GLY A 92 2.83 14.43 -4.52
CA GLY A 92 2.64 14.61 -5.97
C GLY A 92 3.48 13.62 -6.80
N LEU A 93 4.77 13.50 -6.48
CA LEU A 93 5.69 12.60 -7.16
C LEU A 93 5.32 11.15 -6.92
N GLY A 94 5.03 10.77 -5.67
CA GLY A 94 4.60 9.42 -5.30
C GLY A 94 3.34 9.01 -6.04
N GLY A 95 2.30 9.86 -6.02
CA GLY A 95 1.07 9.65 -6.76
C GLY A 95 1.32 9.50 -8.27
N GLY A 96 2.17 10.36 -8.86
CA GLY A 96 2.55 10.27 -10.26
C GLY A 96 3.26 8.96 -10.62
N VAL A 97 4.22 8.53 -9.81
CA VAL A 97 4.97 7.27 -10.02
C VAL A 97 4.05 6.07 -9.86
N TYR A 98 3.23 6.04 -8.81
CA TYR A 98 2.26 4.97 -8.61
C TYR A 98 1.30 4.86 -9.79
N LEU A 99 0.72 5.97 -10.25
CA LEU A 99 -0.18 5.98 -11.41
C LEU A 99 0.55 5.55 -12.69
N GLY A 100 1.79 6.02 -12.91
CA GLY A 100 2.61 5.62 -14.06
C GLY A 100 2.90 4.12 -14.08
N LEU A 101 3.30 3.55 -12.95
CA LEU A 101 3.53 2.11 -12.81
C LEU A 101 2.24 1.31 -12.91
N ALA A 102 1.16 1.79 -12.31
CA ALA A 102 -0.15 1.15 -12.38
C ALA A 102 -0.70 1.12 -13.82
N LEU A 103 -0.45 2.18 -14.60
CA LEU A 103 -0.72 2.24 -16.03
C LEU A 103 0.13 1.23 -16.81
N ALA A 104 1.44 1.18 -16.54
CA ALA A 104 2.37 0.28 -17.22
C ALA A 104 2.05 -1.20 -16.95
N LEU A 105 1.62 -1.52 -15.72
CA LEU A 105 1.18 -2.87 -15.31
C LEU A 105 -0.22 -3.24 -15.85
N GLY A 106 -0.91 -2.30 -16.49
CA GLY A 106 -2.22 -2.52 -17.10
C GLY A 106 -3.28 -2.91 -16.07
N LEU A 107 -3.39 -2.16 -14.96
CA LEU A 107 -4.49 -2.32 -14.01
C LEU A 107 -5.81 -1.96 -14.68
N ASP A 108 -6.76 -2.90 -14.67
CA ASP A 108 -8.07 -2.74 -15.31
C ASP A 108 -8.91 -1.62 -14.69
N GLU A 109 -8.63 -1.25 -13.44
CA GLU A 109 -9.23 -0.10 -12.74
C GLU A 109 -8.96 1.23 -13.44
N ILE A 110 -7.80 1.39 -14.08
CA ILE A 110 -7.50 2.61 -14.83
C ILE A 110 -8.27 2.67 -16.15
N LYS A 111 -8.63 1.52 -16.72
CA LYS A 111 -9.53 1.47 -17.88
C LYS A 111 -10.93 1.95 -17.50
N VAL A 112 -11.39 1.65 -16.28
CA VAL A 112 -12.65 2.16 -15.74
C VAL A 112 -12.57 3.66 -15.49
N LEU A 113 -11.49 4.14 -14.86
CA LEU A 113 -11.27 5.58 -14.62
C LEU A 113 -11.18 6.38 -15.93
N ARG A 114 -10.46 5.86 -16.93
CA ARG A 114 -10.42 6.45 -18.29
C ARG A 114 -11.78 6.44 -18.98
N ARG A 115 -12.63 5.43 -18.75
CA ARG A 115 -14.00 5.42 -19.29
C ARG A 115 -14.89 6.47 -18.62
N LEU A 116 -14.72 6.70 -17.32
CA LEU A 116 -15.49 7.69 -16.57
C LEU A 116 -15.09 9.13 -16.90
N LEU A 117 -13.79 9.40 -17.09
CA LEU A 117 -13.28 10.69 -17.53
C LEU A 117 -13.55 11.02 -19.02
N ARG A 118 -13.93 10.02 -19.81
CA ARG A 118 -14.26 10.17 -21.24
C ARG A 118 -15.77 10.25 -21.50
N ARG A 119 -16.57 10.39 -20.43
CA ARG A 119 -17.98 10.78 -20.46
C ARG A 119 -18.08 12.25 -20.09
#